data_AF-A0A3D0K2J6-F1
#
_entry.id   AF-A0A3D0K2J6-F1
#
_cell.length_a   1.000
_cell.length_b   1.000
_cell.length_c   1.000
_cell.angle_alpha   90.00
_cell.angle_beta   90.00
_cell.angle_gamma   90.00
#
_symmetry.space_group_name_H-M   'P 1'
#
loop_
_entity.id
_entity.type
_entity.pdbx_description
1 polymer ?
#
loop_
_entity_poly.entity_id
_entity_poly.type
_entity_poly.pdbx_seq_one_letter_code
_entity_poly.pdbx_strand_id
1 'polypeptide(L)'
;MPISLHESGAPLPPSPRSVGTARAVLLAMLLGAVVGGCSYVHTAYSWVGGITTGMRVESVSANPVHLASNFDLAVCSTDPYVEGSIWLTDVPLADLTSGSVETGQILHIELLWTPRPGYTPIDFEATNLSVRYILISNGEYGVYEGGGFGYPLGTPESASMILDVEGVTLQLAEATDGFVDLLSPAELAGTFNGECDQRLAGLVRDATAQLVTDAFGRTMFVRLD
;
A
#
# COMPACT_ATOMS: atom_id res chain seq x y z
N MET A 1 -21.40 -50.71 -77.87
CA MET A 1 -21.56 -49.70 -78.95
C MET A 1 -20.90 -48.40 -78.49
N PRO A 2 -20.30 -47.64 -79.42
CA PRO A 2 -18.91 -47.19 -79.44
C PRO A 2 -18.70 -45.85 -78.67
N ILE A 3 -17.50 -45.32 -78.42
CA ILE A 3 -16.66 -44.59 -79.39
C ILE A 3 -15.27 -44.36 -78.75
N SER A 4 -14.22 -44.74 -79.46
CA SER A 4 -12.85 -44.26 -79.28
C SER A 4 -12.72 -42.84 -79.84
N LEU A 5 -12.03 -41.94 -79.14
CA LEU A 5 -11.37 -40.80 -79.77
C LEU A 5 -9.95 -40.61 -79.21
N HIS A 6 -9.11 -40.25 -80.17
CA HIS A 6 -7.66 -40.28 -80.24
C HIS A 6 -7.13 -38.84 -80.10
N GLU A 7 -5.88 -38.73 -79.64
CA GLU A 7 -4.91 -37.65 -79.90
C GLU A 7 -5.27 -36.19 -79.60
N SER A 8 -4.38 -35.53 -78.85
CA SER A 8 -3.39 -34.62 -79.43
C SER A 8 -2.73 -33.80 -78.32
N GLY A 9 -1.41 -33.92 -78.21
CA GLY A 9 -0.59 -33.08 -77.34
C GLY A 9 -0.66 -31.59 -77.73
N ALA A 10 -0.50 -30.74 -76.72
CA ALA A 10 -0.14 -29.34 -76.87
C ALA A 10 0.92 -28.97 -75.81
N PRO A 11 1.87 -28.08 -76.15
CA PRO A 11 3.15 -27.96 -75.46
C PRO A 11 3.05 -27.19 -74.14
N LEU A 12 3.93 -27.57 -73.21
CA LEU A 12 4.09 -26.93 -71.90
C LEU A 12 4.51 -25.45 -72.04
N PRO A 13 3.95 -24.55 -71.22
CA PRO A 13 4.37 -23.15 -71.18
C PRO A 13 5.78 -23.01 -70.54
N PRO A 14 6.57 -22.03 -70.98
CA PRO A 14 7.90 -21.77 -70.42
C PRO A 14 7.84 -21.28 -68.97
N SER A 15 8.77 -21.77 -68.17
CA SER A 15 9.01 -21.37 -66.78
C SER A 15 9.28 -19.86 -66.64
N PRO A 16 8.59 -19.13 -65.76
CA PRO A 16 8.99 -17.78 -65.41
C PRO A 16 10.30 -17.80 -64.60
N ARG A 17 11.29 -17.07 -65.12
CA ARG A 17 12.61 -16.86 -64.52
C ARG A 17 12.49 -16.15 -63.17
N SER A 18 13.31 -16.62 -62.23
CA SER A 18 13.65 -15.98 -60.97
C SER A 18 14.16 -14.54 -61.18
N VAL A 19 13.40 -13.57 -60.70
CA VAL A 19 13.85 -12.18 -60.51
C VAL A 19 13.28 -11.70 -59.18
N GLY A 20 14.14 -11.35 -58.23
CA GLY A 20 13.78 -10.41 -57.17
C GLY A 20 13.71 -10.89 -55.72
N THR A 21 14.42 -11.95 -55.31
CA THR A 21 14.71 -12.20 -53.88
C THR A 21 15.82 -11.26 -53.40
N ALA A 22 15.52 -9.99 -53.10
CA ALA A 22 16.46 -9.16 -52.32
C ALA A 22 15.91 -7.85 -51.72
N ARG A 23 14.62 -7.47 -51.89
CA ARG A 23 14.15 -6.14 -51.43
C ARG A 23 12.80 -6.07 -50.70
N ALA A 24 12.22 -7.21 -50.33
CA ALA A 24 10.89 -7.25 -49.70
C ALA A 24 10.84 -7.86 -48.29
N VAL A 25 11.99 -7.97 -47.60
CA VAL A 25 12.03 -8.43 -46.19
C VAL A 25 12.37 -7.29 -45.21
N LEU A 26 12.85 -6.13 -45.69
CA LEU A 26 13.22 -5.02 -44.81
C LEU A 26 12.09 -4.03 -44.47
N LEU A 27 10.90 -4.17 -45.07
CA LEU A 27 9.80 -3.21 -44.87
C LEU A 27 8.64 -3.73 -44.00
N ALA A 28 8.71 -4.98 -43.53
CA ALA A 28 7.68 -5.57 -42.64
C ALA A 28 8.06 -5.57 -41.15
N MET A 29 9.27 -5.12 -40.79
CA MET A 29 9.72 -5.04 -39.38
C MET A 29 9.59 -3.64 -38.76
N LEU A 30 9.15 -2.62 -39.51
CA LEU A 30 9.11 -1.22 -39.03
C LEU A 30 7.70 -0.71 -38.67
N LEU A 31 6.66 -1.54 -38.78
CA LEU A 31 5.26 -1.13 -38.53
C LEU A 31 4.62 -1.75 -37.27
N GLY A 32 5.38 -2.50 -36.47
CA GLY A 32 4.89 -3.11 -35.22
C GLY A 32 5.15 -2.30 -33.95
N ALA A 33 5.84 -1.15 -34.03
CA ALA A 33 6.41 -0.48 -32.85
C ALA A 33 5.62 0.73 -32.31
N VAL A 34 4.40 1.01 -32.78
CA VAL A 34 3.70 2.28 -32.46
C VAL A 34 2.32 2.10 -31.83
N VAL A 35 1.97 0.90 -31.35
CA VAL A 35 0.78 0.70 -30.49
C VAL A 35 1.16 0.07 -29.15
N GLY A 36 2.18 0.64 -28.52
CA GLY A 36 2.47 0.48 -27.10
C GLY A 36 2.15 1.79 -26.39
N GLY A 37 0.87 2.14 -26.35
CA GLY A 37 0.40 3.32 -25.62
C GLY A 37 0.76 3.20 -24.14
N CYS A 38 1.39 4.25 -23.62
CA CYS A 38 1.55 4.66 -22.22
C CYS A 38 1.03 3.68 -21.14
N SER A 39 1.74 2.59 -20.90
CA SER A 39 1.70 1.84 -19.63
C SER A 39 3.05 1.95 -18.88
N TYR A 40 3.77 3.05 -19.12
CA TYR A 40 5.12 3.29 -18.60
C TYR A 40 5.15 3.87 -17.18
N VAL A 41 4.08 3.73 -16.38
CA VAL A 41 4.02 4.26 -15.00
C VAL A 41 3.76 3.18 -13.94
N HIS A 42 3.56 1.91 -14.30
CA HIS A 42 3.39 0.84 -13.29
C HIS A 42 4.63 -0.02 -13.04
N THR A 43 5.67 0.07 -13.89
CA THR A 43 6.87 -0.80 -13.80
C THR A 43 8.14 -0.09 -13.37
N ALA A 44 8.09 1.21 -13.05
CA ALA A 44 9.28 1.98 -12.65
C ALA A 44 9.47 2.12 -11.13
N TYR A 45 8.52 1.66 -10.30
CA TYR A 45 8.66 1.64 -8.83
C TYR A 45 8.85 0.22 -8.24
N SER A 46 9.14 -0.79 -9.07
CA SER A 46 9.42 -2.17 -8.65
C SER A 46 10.91 -2.48 -8.44
N TRP A 47 11.73 -1.47 -8.10
CA TRP A 47 13.12 -1.67 -7.72
C TRP A 47 13.18 -1.96 -6.21
N VAL A 48 13.65 -3.17 -5.87
CA VAL A 48 13.74 -3.82 -4.55
C VAL A 48 12.52 -4.70 -4.23
N GLY A 49 12.78 -5.87 -3.61
CA GLY A 49 11.89 -7.04 -3.51
C GLY A 49 10.49 -6.78 -2.96
N GLY A 50 9.61 -7.78 -3.09
CA GLY A 50 8.17 -7.67 -2.85
C GLY A 50 7.80 -6.70 -1.73
N ILE A 51 6.87 -5.79 -2.04
CA ILE A 51 6.45 -4.72 -1.12
C ILE A 51 5.80 -5.40 0.08
N THR A 52 6.56 -5.61 1.15
CA THR A 52 6.09 -6.19 2.40
C THR A 52 5.64 -5.06 3.29
N THR A 53 4.53 -5.26 4.01
CA THR A 53 4.17 -4.35 5.10
C THR A 53 5.29 -4.34 6.13
N GLY A 54 5.72 -3.15 6.53
CA GLY A 54 6.74 -2.96 7.54
C GLY A 54 6.87 -1.49 7.90
N MET A 55 6.92 -1.21 9.19
CA MET A 55 7.13 0.15 9.71
C MET A 55 8.33 0.15 10.63
N ARG A 56 8.98 1.31 10.72
CA ARG A 56 10.06 1.56 11.65
C ARG A 56 9.67 2.77 12.49
N VAL A 57 9.72 2.60 13.80
CA VAL A 57 9.53 3.68 14.77
C VAL A 57 10.81 3.83 15.57
N GLU A 58 11.32 5.06 15.66
CA GLU A 58 12.54 5.33 16.41
C GLU A 58 12.49 6.67 17.13
N SER A 59 13.13 6.74 18.31
CA SER A 59 13.29 8.00 19.02
C SER A 59 14.29 8.92 18.31
N VAL A 60 13.97 10.21 18.23
CA VAL A 60 14.87 11.27 17.77
C VAL A 60 15.74 11.70 18.95
N SER A 61 16.83 10.96 19.19
CA SER A 61 17.78 11.27 20.25
C SER A 61 19.22 10.93 19.83
N ALA A 62 20.21 11.33 20.65
CA ALA A 62 21.61 11.00 20.39
C ALA A 62 21.92 9.49 20.46
N ASN A 63 21.06 8.71 21.14
CA ASN A 63 21.13 7.25 21.20
C ASN A 63 19.72 6.70 20.90
N PRO A 64 19.35 6.57 19.62
CA PRO A 64 18.00 6.20 19.23
C PRO A 64 17.56 4.86 19.82
N VAL A 65 16.38 4.84 20.43
CA VAL A 65 15.64 3.61 20.73
C VAL A 65 14.88 3.24 19.47
N HIS A 66 15.10 2.02 18.98
CA HIS A 66 14.38 1.47 17.84
C HIS A 66 13.35 0.45 18.33
N LEU A 67 12.11 0.58 17.89
CA LEU A 67 11.10 -0.45 18.05
C LEU A 67 10.93 -1.16 16.71
N ALA A 68 11.14 -2.49 16.73
CA ALA A 68 10.82 -3.32 15.60
C ALA A 68 9.29 -3.45 15.52
N SER A 69 8.69 -2.87 14.48
CA SER A 69 7.24 -2.95 14.26
C SER A 69 6.97 -3.97 13.15
N ASN A 70 6.83 -5.23 13.54
CA ASN A 70 6.36 -6.29 12.65
C ASN A 70 4.86 -6.48 12.87
N PHE A 71 4.04 -5.96 11.97
CA PHE A 71 2.59 -6.00 12.08
C PHE A 71 2.03 -7.24 11.35
N ASP A 72 1.52 -8.19 12.12
CA ASP A 72 0.94 -9.44 11.58
C ASP A 72 -0.42 -9.22 10.91
N LEU A 73 -1.16 -8.20 11.35
CA LEU A 73 -2.42 -7.76 10.75
C LEU A 73 -2.25 -6.36 10.18
N ALA A 74 -2.58 -6.20 8.91
CA ALA A 74 -2.61 -4.90 8.24
C ALA A 74 -3.82 -4.85 7.30
N VAL A 75 -4.67 -3.82 7.43
CA VAL A 75 -5.91 -3.70 6.67
C VAL A 75 -6.24 -2.23 6.37
N CYS A 76 -6.76 -1.96 5.17
CA CYS A 76 -7.33 -0.66 4.81
C CYS A 76 -8.86 -0.68 4.78
N SER A 77 -9.46 0.49 4.93
CA SER A 77 -10.88 0.72 4.74
C SER A 77 -11.13 2.15 4.27
N THR A 78 -12.31 2.36 3.71
CA THR A 78 -12.84 3.69 3.40
C THR A 78 -13.34 4.34 4.67
N ASP A 79 -13.28 5.66 4.73
CA ASP A 79 -13.86 6.45 5.81
C ASP A 79 -14.60 7.65 5.19
N PRO A 80 -15.74 8.10 5.74
CA PRO A 80 -16.45 9.26 5.22
C PRO A 80 -15.75 10.60 5.46
N TYR A 81 -14.82 10.69 6.41
CA TYR A 81 -14.16 11.94 6.81
C TYR A 81 -12.73 12.09 6.28
N VAL A 82 -12.10 10.98 5.90
CA VAL A 82 -10.73 10.92 5.37
C VAL A 82 -10.71 10.03 4.12
N GLU A 83 -9.75 10.21 3.23
CA GLU A 83 -9.69 9.40 2.00
C GLU A 83 -9.39 7.92 2.27
N GLY A 84 -8.71 7.60 3.38
CA GLY A 84 -8.47 6.23 3.79
C GLY A 84 -8.15 6.05 5.26
N SER A 85 -8.52 4.91 5.82
CA SER A 85 -8.20 4.50 7.18
C SER A 85 -7.45 3.18 7.12
N ILE A 86 -6.27 3.13 7.74
CA ILE A 86 -5.36 1.98 7.69
C ILE A 86 -5.04 1.57 9.12
N TRP A 87 -5.20 0.29 9.41
CA TRP A 87 -4.91 -0.29 10.70
C TRP A 87 -3.82 -1.35 10.56
N LEU A 88 -2.80 -1.25 11.40
CA LEU A 88 -1.75 -2.24 11.53
C LEU A 88 -1.60 -2.64 13.00
N THR A 89 -1.41 -3.92 13.28
CA THR A 89 -1.23 -4.42 14.64
C THR A 89 -0.46 -5.74 14.66
N ASP A 90 0.38 -5.90 15.68
CA ASP A 90 1.06 -7.17 16.01
C ASP A 90 0.25 -8.00 17.03
N VAL A 91 -0.83 -7.43 17.56
CA VAL A 91 -1.73 -8.10 18.48
C VAL A 91 -2.73 -8.96 17.70
N PRO A 92 -2.83 -10.27 18.00
CA PRO A 92 -3.83 -11.12 17.38
C PRO A 92 -5.25 -10.58 17.58
N LEU A 93 -6.10 -10.70 16.55
CA LEU A 93 -7.47 -10.18 16.61
C LEU A 93 -8.27 -10.75 17.79
N ALA A 94 -8.05 -12.02 18.14
CA ALA A 94 -8.70 -12.64 19.29
C ALA A 94 -8.38 -11.90 20.60
N ASP A 95 -7.12 -11.52 20.80
CA ASP A 95 -6.64 -10.84 22.01
C ASP A 95 -7.16 -9.41 22.05
N LEU A 96 -7.14 -8.69 20.91
CA LEU A 96 -7.76 -7.36 20.77
C LEU A 96 -9.24 -7.39 21.17
N THR A 97 -10.01 -8.35 20.66
CA THR A 97 -11.44 -8.45 20.96
C THR A 97 -11.74 -8.92 22.38
N SER A 98 -10.79 -9.58 23.04
CA SER A 98 -10.93 -10.00 24.44
C SER A 98 -10.73 -8.86 25.44
N GLY A 99 -10.04 -7.78 25.02
CA GLY A 99 -9.69 -6.65 25.88
C GLY A 99 -8.49 -6.89 26.80
N SER A 100 -7.79 -8.02 26.67
CA SER A 100 -6.63 -8.36 27.50
C SER A 100 -5.37 -8.42 26.64
N VAL A 101 -4.59 -7.33 26.67
CA VAL A 101 -3.33 -7.22 25.95
C VAL A 101 -2.25 -6.75 26.91
N GLU A 102 -1.22 -7.58 27.10
CA GLU A 102 -0.09 -7.27 27.98
C GLU A 102 1.02 -6.50 27.24
N THR A 103 1.24 -6.81 25.97
CA THR A 103 2.27 -6.17 25.14
C THR A 103 1.81 -6.19 23.70
N GLY A 104 2.04 -5.09 22.99
CA GLY A 104 1.67 -4.98 21.59
C GLY A 104 1.79 -3.57 21.05
N GLN A 105 1.62 -3.47 19.75
CA GLN A 105 1.72 -2.26 18.96
C GLN A 105 0.50 -2.19 18.05
N ILE A 106 -0.20 -1.05 18.10
CA ILE A 106 -1.34 -0.77 17.21
C ILE A 106 -1.08 0.56 16.54
N LEU A 107 -1.13 0.58 15.21
CA LEU A 107 -0.90 1.77 14.40
C LEU A 107 -2.16 2.04 13.57
N HIS A 108 -2.67 3.26 13.71
CA HIS A 108 -3.77 3.79 12.91
C HIS A 108 -3.24 4.96 12.09
N ILE A 109 -3.42 4.87 10.78
CA ILE A 109 -3.05 5.92 9.83
C ILE A 109 -4.32 6.37 9.11
N GLU A 110 -4.58 7.66 9.14
CA GLU A 110 -5.62 8.31 8.35
C GLU A 110 -4.97 9.06 7.20
N LEU A 111 -5.29 8.65 5.97
CA LEU A 111 -4.95 9.38 4.76
C LEU A 111 -5.98 10.49 4.57
N LEU A 112 -5.60 11.72 4.89
CA LEU A 112 -6.49 12.88 4.86
C LEU A 112 -6.85 13.28 3.42
N TRP A 113 -5.88 13.21 2.51
CA TRP A 113 -6.03 13.53 1.09
C TRP A 113 -4.93 12.87 0.24
N THR A 114 -5.24 12.50 -1.01
CA THR A 114 -4.27 11.88 -1.92
C THR A 114 -3.54 12.95 -2.74
N PRO A 115 -2.20 12.97 -2.71
CA PRO A 115 -1.43 13.90 -3.51
C PRO A 115 -1.58 13.62 -5.00
N ARG A 116 -1.76 14.70 -5.78
CA ARG A 116 -1.92 14.61 -7.23
C ARG A 116 -0.64 15.11 -7.91
N PRO A 117 0.09 14.24 -8.64
CA PRO A 117 1.30 14.63 -9.34
C PRO A 117 1.07 15.87 -10.22
N GLY A 118 1.91 16.89 -10.04
CA GLY A 118 1.84 18.15 -10.81
C GLY A 118 0.77 19.15 -10.36
N TYR A 119 -0.11 18.80 -9.41
CA TYR A 119 -1.12 19.69 -8.84
C TYR A 119 -0.89 20.02 -7.36
N THR A 120 -0.27 19.09 -6.62
CA THR A 120 0.18 19.32 -5.24
C THR A 120 1.58 19.92 -5.27
N PRO A 121 1.80 21.16 -4.78
CA PRO A 121 3.16 21.65 -4.55
C PRO A 121 3.90 20.66 -3.64
N ILE A 122 5.13 20.28 -4.00
CA ILE A 122 6.00 19.48 -3.12
C ILE A 122 6.46 20.44 -2.02
N ASP A 123 5.63 20.60 -1.01
CA ASP A 123 5.98 21.24 0.25
C ASP A 123 6.32 20.12 1.23
N PHE A 124 7.54 20.16 1.77
CA PHE A 124 8.01 19.18 2.75
C PHE A 124 7.30 19.33 4.11
N GLU A 125 6.61 20.46 4.33
CA GLU A 125 5.76 20.68 5.50
C GLU A 125 4.31 20.25 5.26
N ALA A 126 3.92 19.93 4.02
CA ALA A 126 2.59 19.41 3.76
C ALA A 126 2.41 18.09 4.51
N THR A 127 1.29 17.97 5.23
CA THR A 127 0.91 16.77 5.94
C THR A 127 -0.38 16.25 5.33
N ASN A 128 -0.37 15.00 4.88
CA ASN A 128 -1.57 14.31 4.38
C ASN A 128 -1.88 13.05 5.18
N LEU A 129 -1.08 12.75 6.21
CA LEU A 129 -1.33 11.67 7.15
C LEU A 129 -1.57 12.23 8.56
N SER A 130 -2.60 11.71 9.22
CA SER A 130 -2.76 11.76 10.68
C SER A 130 -2.45 10.36 11.21
N VAL A 131 -1.59 10.27 12.21
CA VAL A 131 -1.09 8.99 12.73
C VAL A 131 -1.31 8.90 14.21
N ARG A 132 -1.87 7.77 14.64
CA ARG A 132 -1.95 7.37 16.04
C ARG A 132 -1.24 6.04 16.23
N TYR A 133 -0.27 6.01 17.12
CA TYR A 133 0.49 4.81 17.45
C TYR A 133 0.31 4.51 18.93
N ILE A 134 -0.21 3.33 19.23
CA ILE A 134 -0.48 2.85 20.59
C ILE A 134 0.57 1.78 20.89
N LEU A 135 1.34 2.01 21.95
CA LEU A 135 2.30 1.05 22.48
C LEU A 135 1.79 0.52 23.82
N ILE A 136 1.74 -0.79 23.94
CA ILE A 136 1.31 -1.50 25.15
C ILE A 136 2.53 -2.26 25.69
N SER A 137 2.84 -2.06 26.96
CA SER A 137 3.98 -2.71 27.61
C SER A 137 3.65 -3.04 29.07
N ASN A 138 3.62 -4.33 29.40
CA ASN A 138 3.22 -4.85 30.71
C ASN A 138 1.86 -4.32 31.18
N GLY A 139 0.88 -4.25 30.27
CA GLY A 139 -0.47 -3.74 30.55
C GLY A 139 -0.57 -2.22 30.68
N GLU A 140 0.53 -1.48 30.55
CA GLU A 140 0.53 -0.02 30.52
C GLU A 140 0.50 0.50 29.08
N TYR A 141 -0.18 1.62 28.85
CA TYR A 141 -0.50 2.14 27.53
C TYR A 141 0.13 3.52 27.32
N GLY A 142 0.78 3.70 26.18
CA GLY A 142 1.20 5.00 25.66
C GLY A 142 0.58 5.23 24.29
N VAL A 143 -0.12 6.36 24.14
CA VAL A 143 -0.72 6.81 22.88
C VAL A 143 0.12 7.95 22.35
N TYR A 144 0.74 7.71 21.20
CA TYR A 144 1.51 8.68 20.44
C TYR A 144 0.64 9.20 19.30
N GLU A 145 0.68 10.49 19.07
CA GLU A 145 -0.02 11.13 17.96
C GLU A 145 0.95 12.00 17.15
N GLY A 146 0.62 12.18 15.88
CA GLY A 146 1.34 13.09 15.01
C GLY A 146 0.92 12.97 13.56
N GLY A 147 1.81 13.36 12.66
CA GLY A 147 1.50 13.46 11.25
C GLY A 147 2.75 13.46 10.38
N GLY A 148 2.54 13.21 9.10
CA GLY A 148 3.59 13.21 8.09
C GLY A 148 3.01 13.11 6.68
N PHE A 149 3.79 12.52 5.78
CA PHE A 149 3.41 12.42 4.39
C PHE A 149 3.34 10.97 3.91
N GLY A 150 2.39 10.71 3.01
CA GLY A 150 2.13 9.41 2.46
C GLY A 150 1.84 9.43 0.97
N TYR A 151 2.40 8.47 0.24
CA TYR A 151 2.21 8.27 -1.19
C TYR A 151 1.38 7.01 -1.43
N PRO A 152 0.05 7.14 -1.61
CA PRO A 152 -0.80 5.99 -1.85
C PRO A 152 -0.66 5.50 -3.31
N LEU A 153 -0.73 4.18 -3.47
CA LEU A 153 -0.98 3.52 -4.75
C LEU A 153 -2.24 2.66 -4.62
N GLY A 154 -3.22 2.94 -5.48
CA GLY A 154 -4.58 2.41 -5.34
C GLY A 154 -5.45 3.34 -4.49
N THR A 155 -6.65 2.86 -4.15
CA THR A 155 -7.58 3.57 -3.26
C THR A 155 -8.16 2.60 -2.25
N PRO A 156 -8.69 3.07 -1.12
CA PRO A 156 -9.39 2.21 -0.16
C PRO A 156 -10.68 1.57 -0.69
N GLU A 157 -11.21 2.03 -1.83
CA GLU A 157 -12.31 1.34 -2.54
C GLU A 157 -11.83 0.17 -3.40
N SER A 158 -10.53 0.10 -3.67
CA SER A 158 -9.91 -1.01 -4.38
C SER A 158 -9.76 -2.22 -3.46
N ALA A 159 -9.51 -3.41 -4.03
CA ALA A 159 -9.33 -4.64 -3.22
C ALA A 159 -8.08 -4.58 -2.32
N SER A 160 -7.09 -3.76 -2.67
CA SER A 160 -5.85 -3.58 -1.93
C SER A 160 -5.29 -2.17 -2.14
N MET A 161 -4.48 -1.71 -1.20
CA MET A 161 -3.78 -0.43 -1.30
C MET A 161 -2.35 -0.59 -0.79
N ILE A 162 -1.45 0.20 -1.38
CA ILE A 162 -0.10 0.43 -0.84
C ILE A 162 -0.02 1.88 -0.38
N LEU A 163 0.61 2.12 0.76
CA LEU A 163 0.95 3.46 1.23
C LEU A 163 2.41 3.49 1.64
N ASP A 164 3.20 4.30 0.96
CA ASP A 164 4.56 4.62 1.38
C ASP A 164 4.52 5.82 2.33
N VAL A 165 5.09 5.69 3.52
CA VAL A 165 4.96 6.62 4.64
C VAL A 165 6.33 7.19 4.99
N GLU A 166 6.44 8.51 4.98
CA GLU A 166 7.68 9.22 5.23
C GLU A 166 7.47 10.43 6.15
N GLY A 167 8.51 10.75 6.92
CA GLY A 167 8.56 11.99 7.71
C GLY A 167 7.45 12.13 8.75
N VAL A 168 6.89 11.01 9.25
CA VAL A 168 5.91 11.09 10.33
C VAL A 168 6.65 11.41 11.62
N THR A 169 6.25 12.50 12.26
CA THR A 169 6.71 12.85 13.61
C THR A 169 5.66 12.38 14.61
N LEU A 170 6.09 11.83 15.75
CA LEU A 170 5.23 11.30 16.80
C LEU A 170 5.65 11.88 18.16
N GLN A 171 4.65 12.20 18.97
CA GLN A 171 4.82 12.65 20.34
C GLN A 171 3.83 11.91 21.25
N LEU A 172 4.26 11.54 22.45
CA LEU A 172 3.35 11.00 23.45
C LEU A 172 2.26 12.03 23.78
N ALA A 173 1.02 11.68 23.49
CA ALA A 173 -0.16 12.50 23.77
C ALA A 173 -0.78 12.10 25.11
N GLU A 174 -0.89 10.80 25.37
CA GLU A 174 -1.58 10.24 26.52
C GLU A 174 -0.87 8.97 27.02
N ALA A 175 -0.84 8.77 28.34
CA ALA A 175 -0.23 7.59 28.95
C ALA A 175 -0.95 7.19 30.24
N THR A 176 -0.97 5.89 30.54
CA THR A 176 -1.36 5.39 31.87
C THR A 176 -0.25 5.65 32.89
N ASP A 177 -0.60 5.69 34.18
CA ASP A 177 0.32 6.11 35.25
C ASP A 177 1.64 5.30 35.32
N GLY A 178 1.63 4.03 34.91
CA GLY A 178 2.80 3.16 34.93
C GLY A 178 3.61 3.13 33.63
N PHE A 179 3.17 3.82 32.58
CA PHE A 179 3.84 3.80 31.29
C PHE A 179 5.14 4.63 31.31
N VAL A 180 6.23 4.03 30.81
CA VAL A 180 7.53 4.70 30.71
C VAL A 180 7.82 5.05 29.26
N ASP A 181 7.84 6.35 28.96
CA ASP A 181 8.17 6.85 27.63
C ASP A 181 9.68 6.81 27.37
N LEU A 182 10.07 6.04 26.35
CA LEU A 182 11.44 5.97 25.83
C LEU A 182 11.52 6.38 24.35
N LEU A 183 10.39 6.75 23.76
CA LEU A 183 10.27 7.02 22.33
C LEU A 183 10.26 8.52 22.05
N SER A 184 9.55 9.34 22.83
CA SER A 184 9.32 10.73 22.44
C SER A 184 10.57 11.61 22.51
N PRO A 185 10.76 12.53 21.54
CA PRO A 185 10.05 12.60 20.25
C PRO A 185 10.46 11.44 19.34
N ALA A 186 9.55 10.93 18.51
CA ALA A 186 9.83 9.80 17.62
C ALA A 186 9.54 10.11 16.15
N GLU A 187 10.19 9.36 15.26
CA GLU A 187 9.93 9.33 13.82
C GLU A 187 9.37 7.97 13.40
N LEU A 188 8.43 7.99 12.46
CA LEU A 188 7.85 6.81 11.82
C LEU A 188 8.01 6.90 10.30
N ALA A 189 8.45 5.79 9.70
CA ALA A 189 8.51 5.61 8.25
C ALA A 189 8.34 4.14 7.89
N GLY A 190 7.89 3.87 6.68
CA GLY A 190 7.77 2.51 6.16
C GLY A 190 6.68 2.37 5.11
N THR A 191 6.26 1.15 4.87
CA THR A 191 5.29 0.86 3.82
C THR A 191 4.17 -0.02 4.38
N PHE A 192 2.94 0.38 4.09
CA PHE A 192 1.78 -0.48 4.21
C PHE A 192 1.50 -1.12 2.85
N ASN A 193 1.25 -2.43 2.83
CA ASN A 193 0.70 -3.15 1.68
C ASN A 193 -0.30 -4.20 2.19
N GLY A 194 -1.59 -3.93 2.01
CA GLY A 194 -2.63 -4.79 2.54
C GLY A 194 -3.91 -4.76 1.72
N GLU A 195 -4.76 -5.74 1.98
CA GLU A 195 -6.12 -5.78 1.45
C GLU A 195 -7.00 -4.74 2.13
N CYS A 196 -7.99 -4.23 1.41
CA CYS A 196 -9.01 -3.39 2.00
C CYS A 196 -10.25 -4.22 2.34
N ASP A 197 -10.48 -4.45 3.64
CA ASP A 197 -11.65 -5.15 4.18
C ASP A 197 -12.31 -4.27 5.24
N GLN A 198 -13.43 -3.66 4.86
CA GLN A 198 -14.24 -2.77 5.69
C GLN A 198 -14.67 -3.42 7.00
N ARG A 199 -15.00 -4.71 6.97
CA ARG A 199 -15.48 -5.45 8.15
C ARG A 199 -14.31 -5.73 9.09
N LEU A 200 -13.16 -6.18 8.57
CA LEU A 200 -11.99 -6.44 9.39
C LEU A 200 -11.45 -5.15 10.01
N ALA A 201 -11.32 -4.08 9.22
CA ALA A 201 -10.90 -2.76 9.73
C ALA A 201 -11.85 -2.24 10.81
N GLY A 202 -13.16 -2.39 10.61
CA GLY A 202 -14.17 -2.05 11.62
C GLY A 202 -13.99 -2.83 12.92
N LEU A 203 -13.72 -4.14 12.85
CA LEU A 203 -13.46 -4.96 14.04
C LEU A 203 -12.20 -4.50 14.78
N VAL A 204 -11.09 -4.25 14.07
CA VAL A 204 -9.83 -3.79 14.68
C VAL A 204 -10.02 -2.42 15.32
N ARG A 205 -10.67 -1.48 14.63
CA ARG A 205 -11.01 -0.16 15.15
C ARG A 205 -11.83 -0.26 16.43
N ASP A 206 -12.94 -0.98 16.39
CA ASP A 206 -13.89 -1.04 17.51
C ASP A 206 -13.26 -1.73 18.73
N ALA A 207 -12.51 -2.82 18.50
CA ALA A 207 -11.78 -3.51 19.56
C ALA A 207 -10.69 -2.61 20.17
N THR A 208 -9.92 -1.90 19.34
CA THR A 208 -8.89 -0.95 19.81
C THR A 208 -9.51 0.19 20.61
N ALA A 209 -10.63 0.74 20.14
CA ALA A 209 -11.30 1.83 20.83
C ALA A 209 -11.83 1.42 22.20
N GLN A 210 -12.39 0.21 22.31
CA GLN A 210 -12.80 -0.35 23.59
C GLN A 210 -11.60 -0.59 24.50
N LEU A 211 -10.54 -1.24 23.99
CA LEU A 211 -9.31 -1.57 24.72
C LEU A 211 -8.69 -0.32 25.36
N VAL A 212 -8.50 0.74 24.56
CA VAL A 212 -7.89 1.99 25.04
C VAL A 212 -8.84 2.74 25.97
N THR A 213 -10.15 2.74 25.72
CA THR A 213 -11.13 3.35 26.63
C THR A 213 -11.12 2.70 28.01
N ASP A 214 -11.04 1.36 28.07
CA ASP A 214 -10.99 0.61 29.32
C ASP A 214 -9.68 0.88 30.08
N ALA A 215 -8.55 0.91 29.37
CA ALA A 215 -7.23 1.18 29.97
C ALA A 215 -7.15 2.58 30.63
N PHE A 216 -7.72 3.60 29.99
CA PHE A 216 -7.70 4.98 30.50
C PHE A 216 -8.88 5.31 31.43
N GLY A 217 -9.88 4.44 31.56
CA GLY A 217 -11.07 4.67 32.38
C GLY A 217 -11.94 5.85 31.91
N ARG A 218 -11.74 6.31 30.67
CA ARG A 218 -12.49 7.40 30.02
C ARG A 218 -12.54 7.15 28.52
N THR A 219 -13.53 7.72 27.84
CA THR A 219 -13.64 7.62 26.38
C THR A 219 -12.44 8.29 25.71
N MET A 220 -11.64 7.53 24.98
CA MET A 220 -10.42 8.03 24.31
C MET A 220 -10.65 8.32 22.83
N PHE A 221 -11.47 7.52 22.14
CA PHE A 221 -11.78 7.72 20.72
C PHE A 221 -13.29 7.85 20.56
N VAL A 222 -13.73 9.04 20.12
CA VAL A 222 -15.14 9.32 19.87
C VAL A 222 -15.38 9.23 18.37
N ARG A 223 -16.33 8.40 17.96
CA ARG A 223 -16.88 8.49 16.62
C ARG A 223 -17.81 9.70 16.59
N LEU A 224 -17.50 10.67 15.72
CA LEU A 224 -18.52 11.61 15.26
C LEU A 224 -19.37 10.81 14.26
N ASP A 225 -20.58 10.46 14.66
CA ASP A 225 -21.56 9.81 13.80
C ASP A 225 -22.36 10.83 12.96
#